data_AF-A0A833R5C9-F1
#
_entry.id   AF-A0A833R5C9-F1
#
_cell.length_a   1.000
_cell.length_b   1.000
_cell.length_c   1.000
_cell.angle_alpha   90.00
_cell.angle_beta   90.00
_cell.angle_gamma   90.00
#
_symmetry.space_group_name_H-M   'P 1'
#
loop_
_entity.id
_entity.type
_entity.pdbx_description
1 polymer ?
#
loop_
_entity_poly.entity_id
_entity_poly.type
_entity_poly.pdbx_seq_one_letter_code
_entity_poly.pdbx_strand_id
1 'polypeptide(L)'
;MFIGMCIVSGLLIETALHLLFLCPYATVVWRRVSQGHVCNLMEPGGTLQYVWCNSWNLVKAQGVMGKKKWKAIFLCVCWHVWKQRNCVVFGGNILELVALANRILGEVKLWRKYC
;
A
#
# COMPACT_ATOMS: atom_id res chain seq x y z
N MET A 1 -11.83 -23.08 -0.82
CA MET A 1 -11.16 -21.78 -0.59
C MET A 1 -10.20 -21.57 -1.75
N PHE A 2 -10.51 -20.66 -2.69
CA PHE A 2 -9.65 -20.40 -3.84
C PHE A 2 -8.38 -19.67 -3.37
N ILE A 3 -7.32 -20.43 -3.08
CA ILE A 3 -5.96 -19.88 -2.95
C ILE A 3 -5.46 -19.73 -4.40
N GLY A 4 -5.83 -18.63 -5.03
CA GLY A 4 -5.38 -18.28 -6.37
C GLY A 4 -4.04 -17.54 -6.32
N MET A 5 -3.30 -17.59 -7.42
CA MET A 5 -2.22 -16.64 -7.68
C MET A 5 -2.77 -15.21 -7.59
N CYS A 6 -1.94 -14.28 -7.14
CA CYS A 6 -2.29 -12.86 -7.02
C CYS A 6 -2.86 -12.37 -8.35
N ILE A 7 -4.11 -11.93 -8.35
CA ILE A 7 -4.77 -11.55 -9.61
C ILE A 7 -4.15 -10.29 -10.24
N VAL A 8 -3.44 -9.51 -9.45
CA VAL A 8 -2.77 -8.27 -9.87
C VAL A 8 -1.41 -8.55 -10.51
N SER A 9 -0.62 -9.47 -9.96
CA SER A 9 0.75 -9.74 -10.45
C SER A 9 0.90 -11.08 -11.15
N GLY A 10 0.10 -12.08 -10.79
CA GLY A 10 0.21 -13.46 -11.26
C GLY A 10 1.38 -14.25 -10.67
N LEU A 11 2.18 -13.68 -9.75
CA LEU A 11 3.50 -14.22 -9.40
C LEU A 11 3.57 -15.05 -8.11
N LEU A 12 2.72 -14.76 -7.13
CA LEU A 12 2.71 -15.45 -5.84
C LEU A 12 1.28 -15.68 -5.37
N ILE A 13 1.11 -16.55 -4.38
CA ILE A 13 -0.17 -16.78 -3.71
C ILE A 13 -0.74 -15.47 -3.17
N GLU A 14 -2.01 -15.21 -3.44
CA GLU A 14 -2.69 -14.04 -2.91
C GLU A 14 -2.90 -14.17 -1.39
N THR A 15 -2.16 -13.38 -0.62
CA THR A 15 -2.41 -13.15 0.80
C THR A 15 -2.62 -11.65 1.03
N ALA A 16 -3.23 -11.26 2.15
CA ALA A 16 -3.37 -9.83 2.49
C ALA A 16 -2.00 -9.12 2.53
N LEU A 17 -0.98 -9.78 3.09
CA LEU A 17 0.38 -9.27 3.12
C LEU A 17 0.96 -9.11 1.71
N HIS A 18 0.84 -10.14 0.88
CA HIS A 18 1.32 -10.08 -0.49
C HIS A 18 0.61 -8.97 -1.27
N LEU A 19 -0.72 -8.99 -1.29
CA LEU A 19 -1.52 -8.03 -2.02
C LEU A 19 -1.19 -6.59 -1.64
N LEU A 20 -1.13 -6.29 -0.34
CA LEU A 20 -0.98 -4.91 0.13
C LEU A 20 0.45 -4.40 0.07
N PHE A 21 1.46 -5.28 0.09
CA PHE A 21 2.83 -4.82 0.28
C PHE A 21 3.92 -5.54 -0.51
N LEU A 22 3.79 -6.84 -0.82
CA LEU A 22 4.85 -7.61 -1.53
C LEU A 22 4.59 -7.72 -3.03
N CYS A 23 3.34 -7.54 -3.47
CA CYS A 23 2.96 -7.55 -4.87
C CYS A 23 3.73 -6.44 -5.61
N PRO A 24 4.40 -6.72 -6.76
CA PRO A 24 5.17 -5.71 -7.48
C PRO A 24 4.37 -4.43 -7.74
N TYR A 25 3.09 -4.56 -8.09
CA TYR A 25 2.20 -3.41 -8.23
C TYR A 25 2.14 -2.57 -6.94
N ALA A 26 1.84 -3.21 -5.81
CA ALA A 26 1.75 -2.53 -4.52
C ALA A 26 3.08 -1.90 -4.09
N THR A 27 4.21 -2.59 -4.30
CA THR A 27 5.54 -2.06 -3.94
C THR A 27 5.84 -0.75 -4.67
N VAL A 28 5.47 -0.64 -5.94
CA VAL A 28 5.68 0.59 -6.72
C VAL A 28 4.73 1.69 -6.27
N VAL A 29 3.48 1.37 -5.93
CA VAL A 29 2.53 2.33 -5.34
C VAL A 29 3.07 2.90 -4.03
N TRP A 30 3.54 2.05 -3.12
CA TRP A 30 4.16 2.47 -1.86
C TRP A 30 5.38 3.36 -2.10
N ARG A 31 6.28 2.97 -3.00
CA ARG A 31 7.46 3.78 -3.35
C ARG A 31 7.06 5.18 -3.83
N ARG A 32 6.04 5.28 -4.67
CA ARG A 32 5.55 6.55 -5.22
C ARG A 32 4.85 7.41 -4.16
N VAL A 33 3.94 6.85 -3.38
CA VAL A 33 3.17 7.61 -2.38
C VAL A 33 4.04 8.02 -1.19
N SER A 34 4.98 7.16 -0.77
CA SER A 34 5.94 7.49 0.30
C SER A 34 7.10 8.36 -0.17
N GLN A 35 7.17 8.73 -1.46
CA GLN A 35 8.30 9.47 -2.05
C GLN A 35 9.65 8.80 -1.77
N GLY A 36 9.65 7.47 -1.66
CA GLY A 36 10.83 6.69 -1.36
C GLY A 36 11.27 6.64 0.11
N HIS A 37 10.67 7.43 1.02
CA HIS A 37 11.01 7.43 2.46
C HIS A 37 10.79 6.09 3.15
N VAL A 38 9.97 5.24 2.53
CA VAL A 38 9.51 3.97 3.08
C VAL A 38 9.75 2.84 2.06
N CYS A 39 10.81 2.98 1.24
CA CYS A 39 11.29 1.87 0.43
C CYS A 39 11.74 0.73 1.35
N ASN A 40 11.38 -0.51 1.01
CA ASN A 40 11.77 -1.74 1.72
C ASN A 40 11.06 -1.98 3.06
N LEU A 41 9.75 -1.74 3.10
CA LEU A 41 8.88 -2.04 4.24
C LEU A 41 8.95 -3.46 4.80
N MET A 42 9.51 -4.42 4.05
CA MET A 42 9.37 -5.83 4.34
C MET A 42 10.53 -6.69 3.87
N GLU A 43 10.85 -7.66 4.73
CA GLU A 43 11.42 -8.94 4.38
C GLU A 43 10.28 -9.97 4.15
N PRO A 44 10.49 -10.99 3.30
CA PRO A 44 9.55 -12.10 3.14
C PRO A 44 9.30 -12.82 4.48
N GLY A 45 8.02 -13.04 4.84
CA GLY A 45 7.63 -13.80 6.05
C GLY A 45 7.18 -12.96 7.26
N GLY A 46 7.14 -11.62 7.16
CA GLY A 46 6.63 -10.75 8.22
C GLY A 46 5.10 -10.78 8.40
N THR A 47 4.60 -10.19 9.50
CA THR A 47 3.16 -10.00 9.76
C THR A 47 2.70 -8.57 9.44
N LEU A 48 1.40 -8.34 9.27
CA LEU A 48 0.86 -6.97 9.10
C LEU A 48 1.25 -6.04 10.26
N GLN A 49 1.29 -6.56 11.49
CA GLN A 49 1.72 -5.81 12.66
C GLN A 49 3.19 -5.40 12.56
N TYR A 50 4.05 -6.31 12.08
CA TYR A 50 5.45 -6.01 11.83
C TYR A 50 5.60 -4.90 10.78
N VAL A 51 4.87 -4.97 9.66
CA VAL A 51 4.88 -3.92 8.62
C VAL A 51 4.53 -2.57 9.22
N TRP A 52 3.43 -2.50 9.98
CA TRP A 52 2.99 -1.27 10.61
C TRP A 52 4.06 -0.70 11.56
N CYS A 53 4.55 -1.51 12.49
CA CYS A 53 5.55 -1.08 13.47
C CYS A 53 6.86 -0.64 12.81
N ASN A 54 7.40 -1.45 11.89
CA ASN A 54 8.65 -1.16 11.21
C ASN A 54 8.54 0.13 10.36
N SER A 55 7.46 0.25 9.59
CA SER A 55 7.20 1.45 8.78
C SER A 55 7.13 2.72 9.61
N TRP A 56 6.45 2.67 10.74
CA TRP A 56 6.32 3.83 11.62
C TRP A 56 7.64 4.17 12.29
N ASN A 57 8.42 3.17 12.72
CA ASN A 57 9.74 3.40 13.31
C ASN A 57 10.68 4.08 12.32
N LEU A 58 10.69 3.66 11.05
CA LEU A 58 11.48 4.29 9.99
C LEU A 58 11.06 5.74 9.76
N VAL A 59 9.76 5.99 9.60
CA VAL A 59 9.22 7.35 9.39
C VAL A 59 9.52 8.25 10.59
N LYS A 60 9.38 7.74 11.81
CA LYS A 60 9.70 8.45 13.05
C LYS A 60 11.18 8.79 13.13
N ALA A 61 12.07 7.84 12.83
CA ALA A 61 13.52 8.03 12.89
C ALA A 61 14.00 9.07 11.87
N GLN A 62 13.39 9.11 10.67
CA GLN A 62 13.74 10.09 9.64
C GLN A 62 13.14 11.49 9.90
N GLY A 63 12.22 11.64 10.85
CA GLY A 63 11.56 12.93 11.13
C GLY A 63 10.69 13.47 9.99
N VAL A 64 10.35 12.66 8.99
CA VAL A 64 9.69 13.10 7.75
C VAL A 64 8.24 13.54 7.98
N MET A 65 7.53 12.87 8.89
CA MET A 65 6.15 13.20 9.22
C MET A 65 5.68 12.65 10.56
N GLY A 66 4.66 13.29 11.13
CA GLY A 66 4.01 12.83 12.36
C GLY A 66 3.13 11.58 12.17
N LYS A 67 2.90 10.86 13.28
CA LYS A 67 2.14 9.58 13.34
C LYS A 67 0.76 9.66 12.69
N LYS A 68 0.08 10.79 12.88
CA LYS A 68 -1.26 11.03 12.35
C LYS A 68 -1.29 11.06 10.82
N LYS A 69 -0.35 11.82 10.21
CA LYS A 69 -0.19 11.87 8.74
C LYS A 69 0.23 10.51 8.18
N TRP A 70 1.13 9.81 8.88
CA TRP A 70 1.55 8.46 8.49
C TRP A 70 0.39 7.45 8.50
N LYS A 71 -0.42 7.42 9.57
CA LYS A 71 -1.62 6.59 9.64
C LYS A 71 -2.57 6.81 8.46
N ALA A 72 -2.84 8.08 8.12
CA ALA A 72 -3.71 8.42 7.00
C ALA A 72 -3.15 7.93 5.67
N ILE A 73 -1.86 8.15 5.40
CA ILE A 73 -1.20 7.63 4.19
C ILE A 73 -1.29 6.11 4.15
N PHE A 74 -0.94 5.45 5.26
CA PHE A 74 -0.86 4.00 5.33
C PHE A 74 -2.22 3.35 5.01
N LEU A 75 -3.27 3.80 5.69
CA LEU A 75 -4.62 3.28 5.47
C LEU A 75 -5.14 3.61 4.07
N CYS A 76 -4.86 4.81 3.56
CA CYS A 76 -5.32 5.22 2.23
C CYS A 76 -4.66 4.38 1.13
N VAL A 77 -3.35 4.11 1.22
CA VAL A 77 -2.66 3.22 0.27
C VAL A 77 -3.27 1.82 0.32
N CYS A 78 -3.40 1.22 1.51
CA CYS A 78 -3.99 -0.11 1.68
C CYS A 78 -5.40 -0.20 1.07
N TRP A 79 -6.24 0.81 1.34
CA TRP A 79 -7.59 0.91 0.81
C TRP A 79 -7.61 0.95 -0.73
N HIS A 80 -6.76 1.78 -1.34
CA HIS A 80 -6.72 1.90 -2.80
C HIS A 80 -6.15 0.66 -3.48
N VAL A 81 -5.13 0.02 -2.92
CA VAL A 81 -4.60 -1.24 -3.44
C VAL A 81 -5.66 -2.35 -3.38
N TRP A 82 -6.38 -2.47 -2.26
CA TRP A 82 -7.50 -3.41 -2.13
C TRP A 82 -8.61 -3.13 -3.15
N LYS A 83 -8.97 -1.84 -3.36
CA LYS A 83 -9.93 -1.45 -4.41
C LYS A 83 -9.46 -1.84 -5.82
N GLN A 84 -8.17 -1.69 -6.13
CA GLN A 84 -7.65 -2.11 -7.44
C GLN A 84 -7.81 -3.61 -7.65
N ARG A 85 -7.45 -4.42 -6.66
CA ARG A 85 -7.66 -5.87 -6.72
C ARG A 85 -9.12 -6.23 -6.95
N ASN A 86 -10.04 -5.60 -6.21
CA ASN A 86 -11.47 -5.87 -6.41
C ASN A 86 -11.96 -5.42 -7.79
N CYS A 87 -11.46 -4.29 -8.30
CA CYS A 87 -11.77 -3.85 -9.64
C CYS A 87 -11.41 -4.92 -10.67
N VAL A 88 -10.20 -5.51 -10.58
CA VAL A 88 -9.77 -6.60 -11.46
C VAL A 88 -10.63 -7.85 -11.30
N VAL A 89 -10.95 -8.26 -10.06
CA VAL A 89 -11.81 -9.42 -9.78
C VAL A 89 -13.20 -9.28 -10.43
N PHE A 90 -13.74 -8.07 -10.49
CA PHE A 90 -15.04 -7.79 -11.11
C PHE A 90 -14.94 -7.37 -12.59
N GLY A 91 -13.85 -7.73 -13.28
CA GLY A 91 -13.70 -7.53 -14.72
C GLY A 91 -13.30 -6.10 -15.15
N GLY A 92 -12.89 -5.27 -14.20
CA GLY A 92 -12.33 -3.95 -14.47
C GLY A 92 -10.83 -3.99 -14.77
N ASN A 93 -10.31 -2.83 -15.21
CA ASN A 93 -8.89 -2.67 -15.51
C ASN A 93 -8.13 -2.06 -14.35
N ILE A 94 -6.89 -2.50 -14.15
CA ILE A 94 -6.00 -1.91 -13.17
C ILE A 94 -5.62 -0.49 -13.58
N LEU A 95 -5.63 0.43 -12.62
CA LEU A 95 -5.17 1.79 -12.85
C LEU A 95 -3.65 1.83 -13.04
N GLU A 96 -3.22 2.72 -13.94
CA GLU A 96 -1.81 3.07 -14.09
C GLU A 96 -1.27 3.63 -12.76
N LEU A 97 -0.01 3.28 -12.46
CA LEU A 97 0.64 3.51 -11.19
C LEU A 97 0.74 5.01 -10.81
N VAL A 98 0.93 5.92 -11.79
CA VAL A 98 1.02 7.38 -11.54
C VAL A 98 -0.39 7.88 -11.22
N ALA A 99 -1.37 7.47 -12.02
CA ALA A 99 -2.77 7.83 -11.81
C ALA A 99 -3.26 7.41 -10.41
N LEU A 100 -2.96 6.17 -9.99
CA LEU A 100 -3.32 5.70 -8.66
C LEU A 100 -2.58 6.46 -7.55
N ALA A 101 -1.27 6.67 -7.68
CA ALA A 101 -0.49 7.41 -6.68
C ALA A 101 -1.01 8.84 -6.50
N ASN A 102 -1.32 9.54 -7.59
CA ASN A 102 -1.91 10.88 -7.56
C ASN A 102 -3.28 10.89 -6.88
N ARG A 103 -4.12 9.88 -7.16
CA ARG A 103 -5.42 9.72 -6.49
C ARG A 103 -5.26 9.52 -4.98
N ILE A 104 -4.35 8.65 -4.56
CA ILE A 104 -4.06 8.42 -3.14
C ILE A 104 -3.57 9.71 -2.48
N LEU A 105 -2.62 10.42 -3.09
CA LEU A 105 -2.09 11.67 -2.53
C LEU A 105 -3.16 12.76 -2.42
N GLY A 106 -4.09 12.84 -3.38
CA GLY A 106 -5.26 13.72 -3.29
C GLY A 106 -6.18 13.34 -2.13
N GLU A 107 -6.48 12.05 -1.97
CA GLU A 107 -7.39 11.56 -0.93
C GLU A 107 -6.79 11.66 0.48
N VAL A 108 -5.48 11.43 0.63
CA VAL A 108 -4.76 11.67 1.89
C VAL A 108 -4.88 13.13 2.36
N LYS A 109 -4.89 14.10 1.44
CA LYS A 109 -5.11 15.52 1.80
C LYS A 109 -6.50 15.73 2.37
N LEU A 110 -7.51 15.05 1.81
CA LEU A 110 -8.89 15.11 2.30
C LEU A 110 -9.01 14.43 3.67
N TRP A 111 -8.47 13.22 3.83
CA TRP A 111 -8.59 12.46 5.09
C TRP A 111 -7.92 13.17 6.27
N ARG A 112 -6.84 13.92 6.02
CA ARG A 112 -6.20 14.75 7.06
C ARG A 112 -7.12 15.81 7.66
N LYS A 113 -8.16 16.24 6.93
CA LYS A 113 -9.13 17.21 7.42
C LYS A 113 -10.10 16.58 8.44
N TYR A 114 -10.29 15.26 8.40
CA TYR A 114 -11.34 14.56 9.15
C TYR A 114 -10.81 13.53 10.16
N CYS A 115 -9.56 13.08 10.01
CA CYS A 115 -8.83 12.32 11.03
C CYS A 115 -8.07 13.27 11.94
#